data_AF-A0A349MZP2-F1
#
_entry.id   AF-A0A349MZP2-F1
#
_cell.length_a   1.000
_cell.length_b   1.000
_cell.length_c   1.000
_cell.angle_alpha   90.00
_cell.angle_beta   90.00
_cell.angle_gamma   90.00
#
_symmetry.space_group_name_H-M   'P 1'
#
loop_
_entity.id
_entity.type
_entity.pdbx_description
1 polymer ?
#
loop_
_entity_poly.entity_id
_entity_poly.type
_entity_poly.pdbx_seq_one_letter_code
_entity_poly.pdbx_strand_id
1 'polypeptide(L)'
;MRCLYAVRPYESEAGSAESLYHYWMNRCAEAVRKPSFQSFSRNIKHIISDFDHLPRLSVTKTKIGIVGEIYVKFHPLASHNIVRAIEENGGEAATSGLLDFFLYSLLDSRFQYQSLDGSWIHSAADRLLLRWMEWYRRPYAKALRNSIHIQPLASIQEMARRASHFLSLGNRAGEGWFLTADMLDLLQDKCRGIVCLQPFGCLPNHITGKGMMHKIHQSYPESVLLALDCDAGASSVNQLNRLKLLMNTLQEGKSEDSISNMIQETYSPRKGKKL
;
A
#
# COMPACT_ATOMS: atom_id res chain seq x y z
N MET A 1 3.65 -10.03 -5.49
CA MET A 1 3.72 -9.40 -4.16
C MET A 1 2.34 -9.00 -3.64
N ARG A 2 1.60 -8.05 -4.25
CA ARG A 2 0.26 -7.63 -3.76
C ARG A 2 -0.71 -8.80 -3.48
N CYS A 3 -0.87 -9.75 -4.41
CA CYS A 3 -1.73 -10.91 -4.18
C CYS A 3 -1.23 -11.81 -3.04
N LEU A 4 0.08 -12.04 -2.98
CA LEU A 4 0.71 -12.85 -1.94
C LEU A 4 0.43 -12.27 -0.55
N TYR A 5 0.64 -10.97 -0.35
CA TYR A 5 0.45 -10.34 0.95
C TYR A 5 -1.03 -10.26 1.37
N ALA A 6 -1.94 -10.12 0.42
CA ALA A 6 -3.39 -10.11 0.70
C ALA A 6 -3.94 -11.50 1.06
N VAL A 7 -3.31 -12.58 0.59
CA VAL A 7 -3.85 -13.95 0.70
C VAL A 7 -3.09 -14.81 1.70
N ARG A 8 -1.76 -14.77 1.71
CA ARG A 8 -0.89 -15.60 2.58
C ARG A 8 -1.23 -15.51 4.07
N PRO A 9 -1.57 -14.35 4.66
CA PRO A 9 -1.94 -14.29 6.07
C PRO A 9 -3.19 -15.11 6.41
N TYR A 10 -3.96 -15.54 5.41
CA TYR A 10 -5.24 -16.22 5.55
C TYR A 10 -5.23 -17.62 4.94
N GLU A 11 -4.09 -18.13 4.47
CA GLU A 11 -4.04 -19.44 3.83
C GLU A 11 -4.49 -20.55 4.79
N SER A 12 -5.30 -21.48 4.30
CA SER A 12 -5.79 -22.61 5.12
C SER A 12 -4.71 -23.68 5.31
N GLU A 13 -3.88 -23.86 4.29
CA GLU A 13 -2.71 -24.74 4.31
C GLU A 13 -1.45 -23.88 4.21
N ALA A 14 -0.57 -24.00 5.20
CA ALA A 14 0.65 -23.21 5.29
C ALA A 14 1.56 -23.44 4.06
N GLY A 15 2.03 -22.36 3.44
CA GLY A 15 2.90 -22.40 2.27
C GLY A 15 2.17 -22.52 0.92
N SER A 16 0.85 -22.65 0.89
CA SER A 16 0.07 -22.74 -0.35
C SER A 16 0.13 -21.44 -1.17
N ALA A 17 0.02 -20.28 -0.53
CA ALA A 17 0.13 -18.99 -1.21
C ALA A 17 1.54 -18.72 -1.75
N GLU A 18 2.58 -19.15 -1.01
CA GLU A 18 3.97 -19.03 -1.42
C GLU A 18 4.27 -19.94 -2.64
N SER A 19 3.77 -21.17 -2.62
CA SER A 19 3.90 -22.11 -3.73
C SER A 19 3.23 -21.57 -5.00
N LEU A 20 2.03 -21.02 -4.88
CA LEU A 20 1.33 -20.36 -5.98
C LEU A 20 2.09 -19.13 -6.50
N TYR A 21 2.69 -18.35 -5.60
CA TYR A 21 3.55 -17.23 -5.97
C TYR A 21 4.75 -17.70 -6.82
N HIS A 22 5.49 -18.71 -6.37
CA HIS A 22 6.64 -19.22 -7.11
C HIS A 22 6.24 -19.82 -8.47
N TYR A 23 5.12 -20.53 -8.54
CA TYR A 23 4.55 -21.02 -9.80
C TYR A 23 4.36 -19.87 -10.80
N TRP A 24 3.67 -18.81 -10.38
CA TRP A 24 3.39 -17.67 -11.25
C TRP A 24 4.65 -16.85 -11.57
N MET A 25 5.60 -16.73 -10.64
CA MET A 25 6.87 -16.06 -10.89
C MET A 25 7.66 -16.74 -12.00
N ASN A 26 7.76 -18.08 -11.98
CA ASN A 26 8.42 -18.84 -13.05
C ASN A 26 7.74 -18.61 -14.41
N ARG A 27 6.40 -18.65 -14.46
CA ARG A 27 5.65 -18.35 -15.69
C ARG A 27 5.84 -16.92 -16.18
N CYS A 28 5.89 -15.95 -15.27
CA CYS A 28 6.17 -14.56 -15.62
C CYS A 28 7.58 -14.40 -16.19
N ALA A 29 8.57 -15.07 -15.60
CA ALA A 29 9.95 -15.06 -16.10
C ALA A 29 10.04 -15.60 -17.53
N GLU A 30 9.35 -16.70 -17.83
CA GLU A 30 9.24 -17.22 -19.21
C GLU A 30 8.52 -16.23 -20.15
N ALA A 31 7.41 -15.64 -19.70
CA ALA A 31 6.63 -14.72 -20.51
C ALA A 31 7.39 -13.43 -20.86
N VAL A 32 8.34 -13.01 -20.02
CA VAL A 32 9.19 -11.84 -20.28
C VAL A 32 10.21 -12.11 -21.40
N ARG A 33 10.63 -13.37 -21.61
CA ARG A 33 11.56 -13.71 -22.71
C ARG A 33 10.95 -13.50 -24.10
N LYS A 34 9.63 -13.65 -24.21
CA LYS A 34 8.85 -13.41 -25.44
C LYS A 34 7.64 -12.54 -25.10
N PRO A 35 7.84 -11.22 -24.90
CA PRO A 35 6.81 -10.35 -24.38
C PRO A 35 5.65 -10.22 -25.38
N SER A 36 4.44 -10.40 -24.88
CA SER A 36 3.20 -10.19 -25.63
C SER A 36 2.15 -9.60 -24.72
N PHE A 37 1.48 -8.55 -25.17
CA PHE A 37 0.40 -7.91 -24.39
C PHE A 37 -0.75 -8.88 -24.10
N GLN A 38 -1.07 -9.78 -25.04
CA GLN A 38 -2.11 -10.80 -24.83
C GLN A 38 -1.69 -11.81 -23.76
N SER A 39 -0.43 -12.26 -23.78
CA SER A 39 0.13 -13.14 -22.75
C SER A 39 0.13 -12.47 -21.38
N PHE A 40 0.59 -11.21 -21.32
CA PHE A 40 0.56 -10.38 -20.12
C PHE A 40 -0.86 -10.26 -19.54
N SER A 41 -1.83 -9.83 -20.36
CA SER A 41 -3.22 -9.67 -19.93
C SER A 41 -3.84 -10.97 -19.45
N ARG A 42 -3.53 -12.09 -20.10
CA ARG A 42 -4.01 -13.43 -19.72
C ARG A 42 -3.41 -13.84 -18.37
N ASN A 43 -2.09 -13.75 -18.24
CA ASN A 43 -1.38 -14.14 -17.02
C ASN A 43 -1.86 -13.34 -15.81
N ILE A 44 -2.00 -12.01 -15.93
CA ILE A 44 -2.50 -11.15 -14.85
C ILE A 44 -3.89 -11.57 -14.38
N LYS A 45 -4.81 -11.87 -15.32
CA LYS A 45 -6.16 -12.33 -14.99
C LYS A 45 -6.11 -13.66 -14.22
N HIS A 46 -5.30 -14.62 -14.67
CA HIS A 46 -5.20 -15.92 -14.01
C HIS A 46 -4.49 -15.82 -12.65
N ILE A 47 -3.44 -15.02 -12.51
CA ILE A 47 -2.78 -14.77 -11.22
C ILE A 47 -3.82 -14.33 -10.18
N ILE A 48 -4.57 -13.28 -10.48
CA ILE A 48 -5.55 -12.74 -9.53
C ILE A 48 -6.66 -13.77 -9.25
N SER A 49 -7.14 -14.45 -10.29
CA SER A 49 -8.13 -15.52 -10.14
C SER A 49 -7.64 -16.65 -9.24
N ASP A 50 -6.44 -17.17 -9.43
CA ASP A 50 -5.92 -18.28 -8.64
C ASP A 50 -5.73 -17.88 -7.17
N PHE A 51 -5.24 -16.65 -6.92
CA PHE A 51 -5.12 -16.12 -5.56
C PHE A 51 -6.48 -15.88 -4.89
N ASP A 52 -7.50 -15.45 -5.64
CA ASP A 52 -8.86 -15.26 -5.11
C ASP A 52 -9.54 -16.59 -4.73
N HIS A 53 -9.22 -17.69 -5.42
CA HIS A 53 -9.82 -19.00 -5.18
C HIS A 53 -8.95 -19.92 -4.29
N LEU A 54 -7.80 -19.43 -3.82
CA LEU A 54 -6.97 -20.18 -2.90
C LEU A 54 -7.74 -20.39 -1.57
N PRO A 55 -7.79 -21.59 -0.99
CA PRO A 55 -8.53 -21.84 0.25
C PRO A 55 -8.06 -20.98 1.41
N ARG A 56 -8.97 -20.24 2.05
CA ARG A 56 -8.66 -19.28 3.12
C ARG A 56 -9.46 -19.50 4.40
N LEU A 57 -8.83 -19.18 5.52
CA LEU A 57 -9.47 -19.07 6.82
C LEU A 57 -10.39 -17.84 6.86
N SER A 58 -11.57 -17.99 7.43
CA SER A 58 -12.54 -16.91 7.64
C SER A 58 -12.20 -16.09 8.88
N VAL A 59 -11.02 -15.47 8.90
CA VAL A 59 -10.56 -14.57 9.97
C VAL A 59 -10.32 -13.18 9.42
N THR A 60 -10.45 -12.15 10.26
CA THR A 60 -10.12 -10.76 9.89
C THR A 60 -8.82 -10.36 10.56
N LYS A 61 -7.83 -9.91 9.79
CA LYS A 61 -6.54 -9.43 10.31
C LYS A 61 -6.42 -7.92 10.20
N THR A 62 -5.62 -7.32 11.06
CA THR A 62 -5.32 -5.88 10.99
C THR A 62 -4.41 -5.61 9.80
N LYS A 63 -4.84 -4.75 8.88
CA LYS A 63 -4.04 -4.34 7.73
C LYS A 63 -3.03 -3.27 8.11
N ILE A 64 -1.76 -3.53 7.83
CA ILE A 64 -0.64 -2.64 8.04
C ILE A 64 -0.08 -2.22 6.68
N GLY A 65 -0.22 -0.94 6.37
CA GLY A 65 0.33 -0.33 5.17
C GLY A 65 1.84 -0.13 5.29
N ILE A 66 2.58 -0.46 4.24
CA ILE A 66 4.02 -0.24 4.13
C ILE A 66 4.27 0.75 3.00
N VAL A 67 4.81 1.91 3.38
CA VAL A 67 5.27 2.98 2.48
C VAL A 67 6.74 3.27 2.79
N GLY A 68 7.39 4.08 1.96
CA GLY A 68 8.76 4.50 2.24
C GLY A 68 9.59 4.63 0.99
N GLU A 69 10.90 4.66 1.22
CA GLU A 69 11.90 4.70 0.16
C GLU A 69 11.83 3.42 -0.71
N ILE A 70 11.99 3.59 -2.03
CA ILE A 70 11.78 2.53 -3.03
C ILE A 70 12.59 1.26 -2.76
N TYR A 71 13.88 1.36 -2.45
CA TYR A 71 14.74 0.21 -2.21
C TYR A 71 14.39 -0.49 -0.89
N VAL A 72 14.27 0.26 0.20
CA VAL A 72 13.95 -0.29 1.52
C VAL A 72 12.59 -0.99 1.51
N LYS A 73 11.59 -0.40 0.84
CA LYS A 73 10.23 -0.93 0.74
C LYS A 73 10.14 -2.28 0.03
N PHE A 74 10.92 -2.49 -1.04
CA PHE A 74 10.82 -3.69 -1.87
C PHE A 74 11.90 -4.73 -1.61
N HIS A 75 13.00 -4.38 -0.92
CA HIS A 75 14.08 -5.31 -0.63
C HIS A 75 13.93 -5.93 0.78
N PRO A 76 13.67 -7.25 0.92
CA PRO A 76 13.40 -7.87 2.22
C PRO A 76 14.54 -7.73 3.22
N LEU A 77 15.80 -7.78 2.77
CA LEU A 77 16.94 -7.60 3.67
C LEU A 77 17.08 -6.15 4.15
N ALA A 78 16.72 -5.17 3.31
CA ALA A 78 16.84 -3.76 3.68
C ALA A 78 15.76 -3.35 4.70
N SER A 79 14.57 -3.96 4.60
CA SER A 79 13.46 -3.76 5.54
C SER A 79 13.46 -4.73 6.73
N HIS A 80 14.51 -5.52 6.93
CA HIS A 80 14.57 -6.57 7.96
C HIS A 80 13.34 -7.51 7.96
N ASN A 81 12.86 -7.88 6.77
CA ASN A 81 11.69 -8.73 6.57
C ASN A 81 10.41 -8.20 7.24
N ILE A 82 10.20 -6.89 7.25
CA ILE A 82 9.04 -6.23 7.90
C ILE A 82 7.69 -6.87 7.54
N VAL A 83 7.52 -7.34 6.29
CA VAL A 83 6.30 -8.03 5.84
C VAL A 83 6.07 -9.30 6.65
N ARG A 84 7.10 -10.14 6.82
CA ARG A 84 7.00 -11.37 7.63
C ARG A 84 6.76 -11.03 9.08
N ALA A 85 7.44 -10.02 9.61
CA ALA A 85 7.22 -9.56 10.99
C ALA A 85 5.75 -9.13 11.21
N ILE A 86 5.12 -8.42 10.28
CA ILE A 86 3.69 -8.08 10.36
C ILE A 86 2.83 -9.35 10.37
N GLU A 87 3.09 -10.29 9.47
CA GLU A 87 2.31 -11.53 9.35
C GLU A 87 2.41 -12.44 10.57
N GLU A 88 3.63 -12.60 11.12
CA GLU A 88 3.92 -13.37 12.32
C GLU A 88 3.26 -12.77 13.57
N ASN A 89 3.03 -11.46 13.59
CA ASN A 89 2.29 -10.77 14.64
C ASN A 89 0.78 -10.67 14.33
N GLY A 90 0.27 -11.49 13.40
CA GLY A 90 -1.16 -11.62 13.10
C GLY A 90 -1.75 -10.54 12.20
N GLY A 91 -0.92 -9.74 11.54
CA GLY A 91 -1.34 -8.70 10.60
C GLY A 91 -1.43 -9.17 9.14
N GLU A 92 -2.00 -8.31 8.30
CA GLU A 92 -1.93 -8.39 6.84
C GLU A 92 -1.09 -7.21 6.33
N ALA A 93 -0.02 -7.47 5.60
CA ALA A 93 0.78 -6.40 5.00
C ALA A 93 0.13 -5.89 3.70
N ALA A 94 0.10 -4.57 3.52
CA ALA A 94 -0.39 -3.93 2.31
C ALA A 94 0.66 -2.94 1.77
N THR A 95 0.83 -2.88 0.46
CA THR A 95 1.79 -1.97 -0.17
C THR A 95 1.38 -1.63 -1.60
N SER A 96 1.72 -0.43 -2.07
CA SER A 96 1.51 -0.02 -3.46
C SER A 96 2.56 -0.61 -4.41
N GLY A 97 2.28 -0.50 -5.72
CA GLY A 97 3.13 -1.09 -6.74
C GLY A 97 4.32 -0.22 -7.12
N LEU A 98 5.41 -0.85 -7.55
CA LEU A 98 6.58 -0.15 -8.08
C LEU A 98 6.26 0.75 -9.30
N LEU A 99 5.27 0.34 -10.11
CA LEU A 99 4.84 1.10 -11.28
C LEU A 99 4.31 2.50 -10.91
N ASP A 100 3.73 2.66 -9.73
CA ASP A 100 3.16 3.93 -9.27
C ASP A 100 4.25 5.00 -9.08
N PHE A 101 5.46 4.61 -8.67
CA PHE A 101 6.61 5.51 -8.57
C PHE A 101 7.00 6.08 -9.95
N PHE A 102 7.02 5.25 -10.99
CA PHE A 102 7.30 5.74 -12.34
C PHE A 102 6.19 6.66 -12.86
N LEU A 103 4.93 6.31 -12.60
CA LEU A 103 3.79 7.16 -12.97
C LEU A 103 3.84 8.52 -12.27
N TYR A 104 4.26 8.54 -11.00
CA TYR A 104 4.54 9.76 -10.25
C TYR A 104 5.56 10.63 -11.00
N SER A 105 6.73 10.07 -11.33
CA SER A 105 7.80 10.82 -12.01
C SER A 105 7.35 11.43 -13.34
N LEU A 106 6.50 10.71 -14.10
CA LEU A 106 5.93 11.21 -15.36
C LEU A 106 4.87 12.30 -15.17
N LEU A 107 4.09 12.23 -14.09
CA LEU A 107 3.13 13.29 -13.78
C LEU A 107 3.85 14.57 -13.34
N ASP A 108 5.00 14.41 -12.71
CA ASP A 108 5.84 15.45 -12.15
C ASP A 108 6.42 16.42 -13.19
N SER A 109 6.71 15.96 -14.41
CA SER A 109 7.20 16.83 -15.48
C SER A 109 6.17 17.86 -15.94
N ARG A 110 4.87 17.54 -15.82
CA ARG A 110 3.80 18.52 -16.01
C ARG A 110 3.89 19.63 -14.98
N PHE A 111 4.15 19.31 -13.72
CA PHE A 111 4.33 20.35 -12.69
C PHE A 111 5.58 21.20 -12.98
N GLN A 112 6.68 20.61 -13.48
CA GLN A 112 7.87 21.41 -13.86
C GLN A 112 7.51 22.44 -14.92
N TYR A 113 6.82 22.00 -15.97
CA TYR A 113 6.45 22.88 -17.07
C TYR A 113 5.49 24.00 -16.65
N GLN A 114 4.55 23.72 -15.75
CA GLN A 114 3.52 24.69 -15.37
C GLN A 114 3.98 25.69 -14.29
N SER A 115 4.89 25.27 -13.41
CA SER A 115 5.19 26.01 -12.18
C SER A 115 6.68 26.32 -11.98
N LEU A 116 7.56 25.74 -12.78
CA LEU A 116 9.02 25.87 -12.68
C LEU A 116 9.62 26.11 -14.08
N ASP A 117 10.88 25.74 -14.27
CA ASP A 117 11.68 25.89 -15.50
C ASP A 117 11.55 24.70 -16.48
N GLY A 118 10.49 23.90 -16.35
CA GLY A 118 10.29 22.72 -17.17
C GLY A 118 9.99 23.03 -18.64
N SER A 119 10.40 22.13 -19.52
CA SER A 119 10.15 22.25 -20.97
C SER A 119 8.80 21.65 -21.37
N TRP A 120 8.05 22.36 -22.22
CA TRP A 120 6.79 21.86 -22.77
C TRP A 120 6.94 20.53 -23.53
N ILE A 121 8.03 20.39 -24.30
CA ILE A 121 8.31 19.20 -25.11
C ILE A 121 8.46 17.97 -24.22
N HIS A 122 9.22 18.10 -23.13
CA HIS A 122 9.40 17.04 -22.14
C HIS A 122 8.07 16.68 -21.46
N SER A 123 7.29 17.68 -21.03
CA SER A 123 5.97 17.44 -20.45
C SER A 123 5.00 16.74 -21.42
N ALA A 124 5.07 17.07 -22.71
CA ALA A 124 4.24 16.43 -23.73
C ALA A 124 4.62 14.96 -23.94
N ALA A 125 5.93 14.66 -24.01
CA ALA A 125 6.46 13.31 -24.14
C ALA A 125 6.08 12.43 -22.93
N ASP A 126 6.27 12.92 -21.71
CA ASP A 126 5.94 12.16 -20.49
C ASP A 126 4.45 11.94 -20.34
N ARG A 127 3.61 12.89 -20.78
CA ARG A 127 2.15 12.71 -20.80
C ARG A 127 1.74 11.58 -21.75
N LEU A 128 2.40 11.47 -22.90
CA LEU A 128 2.16 10.37 -23.83
C LEU A 128 2.60 9.04 -23.21
N LEU A 129 3.79 9.01 -22.59
CA LEU A 129 4.31 7.83 -21.92
C LEU A 129 3.43 7.39 -20.74
N LEU A 130 2.95 8.33 -19.93
CA LEU A 130 2.01 8.08 -18.83
C LEU A 130 0.73 7.42 -19.35
N ARG A 131 0.13 7.96 -20.42
CA ARG A 131 -1.06 7.36 -21.04
C ARG A 131 -0.81 5.95 -21.56
N TRP A 132 0.36 5.71 -22.15
CA TRP A 132 0.75 4.39 -22.64
C TRP A 132 0.96 3.39 -21.48
N MET A 133 1.66 3.79 -20.40
CA MET A 133 1.86 2.96 -19.21
C MET A 133 0.54 2.66 -18.51
N GLU A 134 -0.35 3.65 -18.38
CA GLU A 134 -1.70 3.44 -17.83
C GLU A 134 -2.52 2.49 -18.71
N TRP A 135 -2.43 2.63 -20.05
CA TRP A 135 -3.07 1.70 -20.99
C TRP A 135 -2.55 0.28 -20.81
N TYR A 136 -1.22 0.12 -20.73
CA TYR A 136 -0.59 -1.18 -20.50
C TYR A 136 -1.00 -1.79 -19.16
N ARG A 137 -1.22 -0.96 -18.13
CA ARG A 137 -1.69 -1.36 -16.79
C ARG A 137 -3.18 -1.73 -16.74
N ARG A 138 -3.99 -1.42 -17.77
CA ARG A 138 -5.46 -1.64 -17.74
C ARG A 138 -5.89 -3.08 -17.41
N PRO A 139 -5.27 -4.14 -17.97
CA PRO A 139 -5.64 -5.52 -17.61
C PRO A 139 -5.49 -5.79 -16.11
N TYR A 140 -4.42 -5.28 -15.50
CA TYR A 140 -4.16 -5.39 -14.07
C TYR A 140 -5.18 -4.61 -13.24
N ALA A 141 -5.43 -3.35 -13.59
CA ALA A 141 -6.44 -2.54 -12.90
C ALA A 141 -7.86 -3.12 -13.05
N LYS A 142 -8.18 -3.79 -14.16
CA LYS A 142 -9.47 -4.45 -14.38
C LYS A 142 -9.60 -5.73 -13.56
N ALA A 143 -8.56 -6.55 -13.54
CA ALA A 143 -8.56 -7.80 -12.77
C ALA A 143 -8.67 -7.53 -11.26
N LEU A 144 -7.96 -6.53 -10.74
CA LEU A 144 -8.07 -6.14 -9.33
C LEU A 144 -9.44 -5.58 -8.95
N ARG A 145 -10.08 -4.80 -9.83
CA ARG A 145 -11.45 -4.32 -9.59
C ARG A 145 -12.48 -5.44 -9.47
N ASN A 146 -12.22 -6.58 -10.10
CA ASN A 146 -13.09 -7.76 -10.06
C ASN A 146 -12.63 -8.79 -9.02
N SER A 147 -11.59 -8.49 -8.23
CA SER A 147 -11.05 -9.40 -7.23
C SER A 147 -11.95 -9.44 -6.00
N ILE A 148 -12.02 -10.59 -5.34
CA ILE A 148 -12.81 -10.80 -4.12
C ILE A 148 -12.03 -10.26 -2.91
N HIS A 149 -10.71 -10.34 -2.95
CA HIS A 149 -9.88 -10.19 -1.76
C HIS A 149 -8.85 -9.06 -1.86
N ILE A 150 -8.57 -8.59 -3.08
CA ILE A 150 -7.52 -7.61 -3.34
C ILE A 150 -8.14 -6.28 -3.72
N GLN A 151 -7.69 -5.21 -3.08
CA GLN A 151 -8.22 -3.86 -3.32
C GLN A 151 -7.89 -3.35 -4.73
N PRO A 152 -8.77 -2.52 -5.33
CA PRO A 152 -8.51 -1.90 -6.63
C PRO A 152 -7.31 -0.93 -6.57
N LEU A 153 -6.81 -0.54 -7.74
CA LEU A 153 -5.76 0.48 -7.84
C LEU A 153 -6.38 1.88 -7.94
N ALA A 154 -5.83 2.83 -7.21
CA ALA A 154 -6.00 4.23 -7.53
C ALA A 154 -5.22 4.60 -8.82
N SER A 155 -5.72 5.62 -9.52
CA SER A 155 -4.94 6.27 -10.58
C SER A 155 -3.94 7.22 -9.94
N ILE A 156 -2.80 7.43 -10.61
CA ILE A 156 -1.79 8.37 -10.10
C ILE A 156 -2.35 9.81 -10.00
N GLN A 157 -3.29 10.16 -10.87
CA GLN A 157 -3.96 11.46 -10.86
C GLN A 157 -4.85 11.63 -9.63
N GLU A 158 -5.56 10.57 -9.24
CA GLU A 158 -6.38 10.57 -8.02
C GLU A 158 -5.50 10.65 -6.77
N MET A 159 -4.38 9.92 -6.75
CA MET A 159 -3.38 10.01 -5.68
C MET A 159 -2.82 11.44 -5.56
N ALA A 160 -2.43 12.06 -6.68
CA ALA A 160 -1.96 13.44 -6.71
C ALA A 160 -3.01 14.45 -6.20
N ARG A 161 -4.27 14.28 -6.63
CA ARG A 161 -5.39 15.12 -6.18
C ARG A 161 -5.54 15.05 -4.65
N ARG A 162 -5.53 13.85 -4.07
CA ARG A 162 -5.62 13.67 -2.61
C ARG A 162 -4.43 14.31 -1.89
N ALA A 163 -3.21 14.05 -2.37
CA ALA A 163 -1.99 14.61 -1.78
C ALA A 163 -1.95 16.15 -1.82
N SER A 164 -2.52 16.76 -2.86
CA SER A 164 -2.55 18.22 -3.02
C SER A 164 -3.30 18.97 -1.91
N HIS A 165 -4.18 18.29 -1.16
CA HIS A 165 -4.83 18.85 0.04
C HIS A 165 -3.91 18.88 1.27
N PHE A 166 -2.85 18.07 1.28
CA PHE A 166 -1.92 17.95 2.40
C PHE A 166 -0.64 18.76 2.17
N LEU A 167 -0.09 18.72 0.95
CA LEU A 167 1.12 19.45 0.58
C LEU A 167 1.12 19.85 -0.90
N SER A 168 2.03 20.75 -1.27
CA SER A 168 2.27 21.10 -2.66
C SER A 168 2.83 19.91 -3.45
N LEU A 169 2.30 19.67 -4.64
CA LEU A 169 2.86 18.72 -5.61
C LEU A 169 4.25 19.14 -6.16
N GLY A 170 4.74 20.32 -5.74
CA GLY A 170 6.12 20.74 -5.97
C GLY A 170 7.15 20.05 -5.07
N ASN A 171 6.73 19.30 -4.04
CA ASN A 171 7.64 18.46 -3.25
C ASN A 171 8.00 17.21 -4.06
N ARG A 172 9.21 17.14 -4.58
CA ARG A 172 9.58 16.17 -5.62
C ARG A 172 10.91 15.48 -5.43
N ALA A 173 11.69 15.93 -4.45
CA ALA A 173 12.93 15.26 -4.11
C ALA A 173 12.61 13.84 -3.60
N GLY A 174 13.38 12.84 -4.03
CA GLY A 174 13.11 11.43 -3.71
C GLY A 174 11.71 11.00 -4.18
N GLU A 175 10.96 10.37 -3.27
CA GLU A 175 9.55 10.00 -3.49
C GLU A 175 8.59 11.20 -3.47
N GLY A 176 9.05 12.37 -3.01
CA GLY A 176 8.28 13.62 -3.05
C GLY A 176 6.87 13.49 -2.48
N TRP A 177 5.90 14.11 -3.17
CA TRP A 177 4.50 14.08 -2.77
C TRP A 177 3.86 12.70 -2.91
N PHE A 178 4.46 11.80 -3.69
CA PHE A 178 3.95 10.44 -3.88
C PHE A 178 3.98 9.65 -2.58
N LEU A 179 4.97 9.88 -1.70
CA LEU A 179 5.02 9.20 -0.41
C LEU A 179 3.80 9.49 0.47
N THR A 180 3.39 10.75 0.57
CA THR A 180 2.15 11.13 1.27
C THR A 180 0.93 10.57 0.56
N ALA A 181 0.91 10.60 -0.78
CA ALA A 181 -0.19 10.07 -1.56
C ALA A 181 -0.39 8.56 -1.34
N ASP A 182 0.72 7.81 -1.22
CA ASP A 182 0.76 6.37 -0.94
C ASP A 182 0.18 6.08 0.45
N MET A 183 0.52 6.88 1.46
CA MET A 183 -0.10 6.79 2.79
C MET A 183 -1.61 6.98 2.71
N LEU A 184 -2.06 8.04 2.04
CA LEU A 184 -3.48 8.37 1.91
C LEU A 184 -4.25 7.27 1.15
N ASP A 185 -3.64 6.66 0.12
CA ASP A 185 -4.27 5.57 -0.62
C ASP A 185 -4.47 4.33 0.25
N LEU A 186 -3.46 3.95 1.03
CA LEU A 186 -3.56 2.84 1.98
C LEU A 186 -4.60 3.09 3.07
N LEU A 187 -4.75 4.34 3.54
CA LEU A 187 -5.81 4.71 4.49
C LEU A 187 -7.21 4.54 3.88
N GLN A 188 -7.38 4.84 2.59
CA GLN A 188 -8.64 4.60 1.87
C GLN A 188 -8.93 3.10 1.73
N ASP A 189 -7.90 2.28 1.58
CA ASP A 189 -7.96 0.81 1.59
C ASP A 189 -8.13 0.20 3.00
N LYS A 190 -8.56 1.00 3.98
CA LYS A 190 -8.80 0.61 5.39
C LYS A 190 -7.55 0.10 6.12
N CYS A 191 -6.35 0.41 5.62
CA CYS A 191 -5.15 0.27 6.45
C CYS A 191 -5.23 1.35 7.54
N ARG A 192 -5.08 0.95 8.79
CA ARG A 192 -5.15 1.86 9.94
C ARG A 192 -3.78 2.02 10.59
N GLY A 193 -2.93 1.00 10.49
CA GLY A 193 -1.50 1.13 10.73
C GLY A 193 -0.77 1.46 9.44
N ILE A 194 0.11 2.46 9.45
CA ILE A 194 1.05 2.71 8.36
C ILE A 194 2.47 2.77 8.92
N VAL A 195 3.35 1.97 8.33
CA VAL A 195 4.78 1.97 8.58
C VAL A 195 5.47 2.65 7.40
N CYS A 196 6.15 3.75 7.68
CA CYS A 196 6.98 4.49 6.74
C CYS A 196 8.44 4.09 6.94
N LEU A 197 8.99 3.35 5.99
CA LEU A 197 10.37 2.90 6.00
C LEU A 197 11.26 3.98 5.38
N GLN A 198 12.38 4.30 6.03
CA GLN A 198 13.30 5.31 5.55
C GLN A 198 14.75 4.96 5.87
N PRO A 199 15.70 5.26 5.00
CA PRO A 199 17.10 5.34 5.39
C PRO A 199 17.35 6.55 6.29
N PHE A 200 18.41 6.48 7.10
CA PHE A 200 18.82 7.55 7.99
C PHE A 200 19.19 8.79 7.18
N GLY A 201 18.65 9.94 7.58
CA GLY A 201 18.95 11.22 6.94
C GLY A 201 18.29 11.43 5.57
N CYS A 202 17.29 10.62 5.19
CA CYS A 202 16.49 10.87 3.99
C CYS A 202 15.60 12.12 4.16
N LEU A 203 16.18 13.30 3.92
CA LEU A 203 15.52 14.60 4.09
C LEU A 203 14.16 14.69 3.38
N PRO A 204 13.98 14.19 2.14
CA PRO A 204 12.67 14.25 1.50
C PRO A 204 11.59 13.46 2.25
N ASN A 205 11.93 12.28 2.78
CA ASN A 205 11.00 11.48 3.58
C ASN A 205 10.72 12.16 4.94
N HIS A 206 11.73 12.79 5.55
CA HIS A 206 11.51 13.58 6.76
C HIS A 206 10.48 14.71 6.57
N ILE A 207 10.39 15.29 5.38
CA ILE A 207 9.43 16.36 5.06
C ILE A 207 8.07 15.77 4.64
N THR A 208 8.06 14.89 3.63
CA THR A 208 6.84 14.43 2.95
C THR A 208 6.23 13.16 3.56
N GLY A 209 7.04 12.34 4.21
CA GLY A 209 6.58 11.16 4.95
C GLY A 209 6.37 11.49 6.42
N LYS A 210 7.45 11.45 7.21
CA LYS A 210 7.42 11.68 8.67
C LYS A 210 6.80 13.05 9.02
N GLY A 211 7.17 14.10 8.31
CA GLY A 211 6.67 15.46 8.55
C GLY A 211 5.18 15.61 8.31
N MET A 212 4.59 14.78 7.43
CA MET A 212 3.15 14.81 7.13
C MET A 212 2.31 13.95 8.08
N MET A 213 2.93 13.05 8.85
CA MET A 213 2.20 12.13 9.73
C MET A 213 1.24 12.85 10.67
N HIS A 214 1.65 13.95 11.30
CA HIS A 214 0.77 14.69 12.20
C HIS A 214 -0.48 15.23 11.51
N LYS A 215 -0.32 15.85 10.33
CA LYS A 215 -1.43 16.40 9.54
C LYS A 215 -2.35 15.30 9.01
N ILE A 216 -1.79 14.17 8.59
CA ILE A 216 -2.56 12.99 8.20
C ILE A 216 -3.37 12.47 9.38
N HIS A 217 -2.75 12.28 10.55
CA HIS A 217 -3.44 11.80 11.75
C HIS A 217 -4.57 12.73 12.21
N GLN A 218 -4.42 14.05 12.08
CA GLN A 218 -5.53 15.00 12.33
C GLN A 218 -6.72 14.79 11.39
N SER A 219 -6.47 14.36 10.14
CA SER A 219 -7.52 14.10 9.14
C SER A 219 -8.08 12.68 9.23
N TYR A 220 -7.30 11.74 9.77
CA TYR A 220 -7.62 10.34 9.98
C TYR A 220 -7.25 9.95 11.43
N PRO A 221 -8.04 10.36 12.43
CA PRO A 221 -7.72 10.13 13.85
C PRO A 221 -7.58 8.65 14.20
N GLU A 222 -8.21 7.77 13.43
CA GLU A 222 -8.15 6.33 13.59
C GLU A 222 -6.83 5.70 13.08
N SER A 223 -5.95 6.50 12.46
CA SER A 223 -4.69 6.03 11.91
C SER A 223 -3.56 6.05 12.94
N VAL A 224 -2.75 5.00 12.96
CA VAL A 224 -1.51 4.91 13.73
C VAL A 224 -0.34 4.89 12.74
N LEU A 225 0.44 5.96 12.73
CA LEU A 225 1.53 6.17 11.77
C LEU A 225 2.88 6.01 12.46
N LEU A 226 3.79 5.24 11.87
CA LEU A 226 5.09 4.94 12.44
C LEU A 226 6.18 5.10 11.39
N ALA A 227 7.17 5.95 11.67
CA ALA A 227 8.41 6.01 10.89
C ALA A 227 9.47 5.08 11.47
N LEU A 228 10.05 4.20 10.65
CA LEU A 228 11.13 3.29 11.00
C LEU A 228 12.37 3.56 10.14
N ASP A 229 13.50 3.77 10.81
CA ASP A 229 14.80 3.94 10.17
C ASP A 229 15.41 2.56 9.89
N CYS A 230 15.70 2.28 8.63
CA CYS A 230 16.17 1.00 8.11
C CYS A 230 17.61 1.13 7.62
N ASP A 231 18.55 1.13 8.56
CA ASP A 231 19.99 1.26 8.30
C ASP A 231 20.78 0.23 9.09
N ALA A 232 22.02 -0.03 8.66
CA ALA A 232 22.92 -0.95 9.36
C ALA A 232 23.20 -0.55 10.82
N GLY A 233 23.11 0.75 11.15
CA GLY A 233 23.27 1.26 12.51
C GLY A 233 22.01 1.19 13.37
N ALA A 234 20.83 0.91 12.78
CA ALA A 234 19.58 0.84 13.50
C ALA A 234 19.34 -0.60 14.01
N SER A 235 19.05 -0.74 15.31
CA SER A 235 18.75 -2.05 15.90
C SER A 235 17.47 -2.64 15.32
N SER A 236 17.56 -3.84 14.75
CA SER A 236 16.40 -4.62 14.26
C SER A 236 15.40 -4.92 15.37
N VAL A 237 15.88 -5.11 16.60
CA VAL A 237 15.02 -5.30 17.79
C VAL A 237 14.20 -4.05 18.08
N ASN A 238 14.80 -2.87 17.94
CA ASN A 238 14.08 -1.60 18.13
C ASN A 238 12.96 -1.42 17.09
N GLN A 239 13.23 -1.73 15.82
CA GLN A 239 12.22 -1.68 14.76
C GLN A 239 11.05 -2.63 15.05
N LEU A 240 11.36 -3.88 15.44
CA LEU A 240 10.37 -4.90 15.75
C LEU A 240 9.51 -4.56 16.97
N ASN A 241 10.12 -4.00 18.02
CA ASN A 241 9.37 -3.57 19.20
C ASN A 241 8.41 -2.42 18.88
N ARG A 242 8.84 -1.44 18.09
CA ARG A 242 7.98 -0.32 17.66
C ARG A 242 6.84 -0.78 16.76
N LEU A 243 7.10 -1.75 15.87
CA LEU A 243 6.06 -2.40 15.07
C LEU A 243 5.03 -3.08 15.98
N LYS A 244 5.47 -3.88 16.95
CA LYS A 244 4.57 -4.58 17.89
C LYS A 244 3.70 -3.60 18.68
N LEU A 245 4.28 -2.50 19.17
CA LEU A 245 3.53 -1.46 19.87
C LEU A 245 2.44 -0.85 18.98
N LEU A 246 2.76 -0.53 17.72
CA LEU A 246 1.78 -0.04 16.75
C LEU A 246 0.65 -1.06 16.53
N MET A 247 0.99 -2.34 16.38
CA MET A 247 -0.01 -3.38 16.14
C MET A 247 -0.91 -3.61 17.36
N ASN A 248 -0.36 -3.60 18.57
CA ASN A 248 -1.13 -3.71 19.81
C ASN A 248 -2.09 -2.54 19.98
N THR A 249 -1.63 -1.31 19.73
CA THR A 249 -2.48 -0.10 19.79
C THR A 249 -3.71 -0.23 18.88
N LEU A 250 -3.53 -0.78 17.68
CA LEU A 250 -4.61 -1.00 16.72
C LEU A 250 -5.56 -2.14 17.10
N GLN A 251 -5.09 -3.12 17.89
CA GLN A 251 -5.91 -4.20 18.40
C GLN A 251 -6.74 -3.74 19.60
N GLU A 252 -6.16 -2.96 20.50
CA GLU A 252 -6.84 -2.36 21.66
C GLU A 252 -7.94 -1.37 21.23
N GLY A 253 -7.68 -0.48 20.27
CA GLY A 253 -8.72 0.42 19.77
C GLY A 253 -9.95 -0.33 19.21
N LYS A 254 -9.74 -1.48 18.57
CA LYS A 254 -10.84 -2.32 18.09
C LYS A 254 -11.64 -2.99 19.20
N SER A 255 -11.00 -3.38 20.31
CA SER A 255 -11.71 -4.01 21.43
C SER A 255 -12.56 -2.98 22.17
N GLU A 256 -12.07 -1.75 22.36
CA GLU A 256 -12.84 -0.66 22.97
C GLU A 256 -14.06 -0.25 22.13
N ASP A 257 -13.91 -0.15 20.80
CA ASP A 257 -15.02 0.11 19.88
C ASP A 257 -16.07 -1.01 19.93
N SER A 258 -15.62 -2.27 19.99
CA SER A 258 -16.50 -3.44 20.05
C SER A 258 -17.31 -3.48 21.36
N ILE A 259 -16.66 -3.18 22.49
CA ILE A 259 -17.31 -3.10 23.80
C ILE A 259 -18.32 -1.94 23.84
N SER A 260 -17.95 -0.78 23.31
CA SER A 260 -18.83 0.39 23.24
C SER A 260 -20.08 0.14 22.39
N ASN A 261 -19.92 -0.53 21.25
CA ASN A 261 -21.03 -0.92 20.38
C ASN A 261 -21.95 -1.97 21.04
N MET A 262 -21.37 -2.97 21.73
CA MET A 262 -22.17 -3.96 22.50
C MET A 262 -22.96 -3.29 23.62
N ILE A 263 -22.38 -2.32 24.33
CA ILE A 263 -23.08 -1.56 25.36
C ILE A 263 -24.24 -0.76 24.74
N GLN A 264 -24.03 -0.08 23.61
CA GLN A 264 -25.10 0.68 22.94
C GLN A 264 -26.24 -0.21 22.39
N GLU A 265 -25.94 -1.40 21.87
CA GLU A 265 -26.96 -2.36 21.45
C GLU A 265 -27.75 -2.91 22.64
N THR A 266 -27.08 -3.17 23.76
CA THR A 266 -27.71 -3.67 24.98
C THR A 266 -28.60 -2.60 25.65
N TYR A 267 -28.20 -1.33 25.56
CA TYR A 267 -28.93 -0.20 26.15
C TYR A 267 -29.92 0.49 25.20
N SER A 268 -30.02 0.07 23.93
CA SER A 268 -31.05 0.61 23.03
C SER A 268 -32.45 0.19 23.51
N PRO A 269 -33.33 1.14 23.88
CA PRO A 269 -34.65 0.80 24.39
C PRO A 269 -35.43 0.09 23.28
N ARG A 270 -35.77 -1.19 23.51
CA ARG A 270 -36.75 -1.90 22.68
C ARG A 270 -38.03 -1.08 22.70
N LYS A 271 -38.34 -0.37 21.60
CA LYS A 271 -39.62 0.32 21.44
C LYS A 271 -40.73 -0.73 21.59
N GLY A 272 -41.36 -0.75 22.76
CA GLY A 272 -42.53 -1.58 23.01
C GLY A 272 -43.61 -1.25 22.00
N LYS A 273 -44.12 -2.26 21.30
CA LYS A 273 -45.34 -2.15 20.52
C LYS A 273 -46.46 -1.73 21.48
N LYS A 274 -47.05 -0.55 21.27
CA LYS A 274 -48.29 -0.18 21.94
C LYS A 274 -49.40 -1.11 21.43
N LEU A 275 -50.00 -1.85 22.37
CA LEU A 275 -51.30 -2.50 22.23
C LEU A 275 -52.39 -1.44 22.13
#